data_AF-A0A7X8AV73-F1
#
_entry.id   AF-A0A7X8AV73-F1
#
_cell.length_a   1.000
_cell.length_b   1.000
_cell.length_c   1.000
_cell.angle_alpha   90.00
_cell.angle_beta   90.00
_cell.angle_gamma   90.00
#
_symmetry.space_group_name_H-M   'P 1'
#
loop_
_entity.id
_entity.type
_entity.pdbx_description
1 polymer ?
#
loop_
_entity_poly.entity_id
_entity_poly.type
_entity_poly.pdbx_seq_one_letter_code
_entity_poly.pdbx_strand_id
1 'polypeptide(L)'
;MPDYKDLEFLAERVRELLDRQISSYRTNHTKAGTIIGISSVFIPVFLFIIEKSPKLIQLLSIIPIVIFLYSIILMINILRSRKLDQGFNQHQFDKLVKEDYQTILLYEIGAKKNSITDNQEITEKQNVKFNRGLIATVIAIFISISLLLSNLIINQNTSTMSDETNQETTQTPNDGKSDVSKTTDRVIPHVPKDERMPLNEGYEPKIDSSSKKKLND
;
A
#
# COMPACT_ATOMS: atom_id res chain seq x y z
N MET A 1 30.66 -13.93 -34.08
CA MET A 1 30.20 -14.03 -32.68
C MET A 1 28.70 -14.30 -32.72
N PRO A 2 28.18 -15.24 -31.93
CA PRO A 2 26.73 -15.41 -31.77
C PRO A 2 26.07 -14.12 -31.28
N ASP A 3 24.88 -13.83 -31.80
CA ASP A 3 24.09 -12.66 -31.45
C ASP A 3 23.27 -12.97 -30.18
N TYR A 4 23.53 -12.25 -29.09
CA TYR A 4 22.87 -12.42 -27.79
C TYR A 4 21.86 -11.32 -27.48
N LYS A 5 21.50 -10.50 -28.48
CA LYS A 5 20.63 -9.34 -28.31
C LYS A 5 19.28 -9.67 -27.66
N ASP A 6 18.73 -10.86 -27.92
CA ASP A 6 17.48 -11.30 -27.31
C ASP A 6 17.63 -11.53 -25.79
N LEU A 7 18.76 -12.11 -25.36
CA LEU A 7 19.05 -12.33 -23.94
C LEU A 7 19.35 -11.01 -23.23
N GLU A 8 20.08 -10.10 -23.86
CA GLU A 8 20.32 -8.75 -23.34
C GLU A 8 19.00 -7.99 -23.16
N PHE A 9 18.12 -8.05 -24.15
CA PHE A 9 16.79 -7.45 -24.07
C PHE A 9 15.98 -8.03 -22.90
N LEU A 10 16.01 -9.35 -22.70
CA LEU A 10 15.32 -10.01 -21.59
C LEU A 10 15.93 -9.66 -20.23
N ALA A 11 17.26 -9.62 -20.12
CA ALA A 11 17.98 -9.25 -18.90
C ALA A 11 17.65 -7.82 -18.46
N GLU A 12 17.57 -6.90 -19.43
CA GLU A 12 17.17 -5.52 -19.16
C GLU A 12 15.69 -5.44 -18.77
N ARG A 13 14.81 -6.17 -19.45
CA ARG A 13 13.39 -6.14 -19.14
C ARG A 13 13.07 -6.67 -17.76
N VAL A 14 13.71 -7.77 -17.34
CA VAL A 14 13.48 -8.34 -16.00
C VAL A 14 14.08 -7.46 -14.91
N ARG A 15 15.20 -6.77 -15.19
CA ARG A 15 15.75 -5.73 -14.30
C ARG A 15 14.73 -4.63 -14.06
N GLU A 16 14.19 -4.08 -15.13
CA GLU A 16 13.21 -3.00 -15.06
C GLU A 16 11.96 -3.41 -14.27
N LEU A 17 11.47 -4.64 -14.47
CA LEU A 17 10.31 -5.15 -13.73
C LEU A 17 10.59 -5.28 -12.22
N LEU A 18 11.76 -5.79 -11.86
CA LEU A 18 12.16 -5.92 -10.45
C LEU A 18 12.32 -4.54 -9.79
N ASP A 19 12.99 -3.61 -10.48
CA ASP A 19 13.19 -2.24 -10.00
C ASP A 19 11.85 -1.52 -9.82
N ARG A 20 10.91 -1.69 -10.76
CA ARG A 20 9.54 -1.16 -10.64
C ARG A 20 8.79 -1.75 -9.44
N GLN A 21 8.92 -3.05 -9.19
CA GLN A 21 8.26 -3.71 -8.06
C GLN A 21 8.81 -3.20 -6.72
N ILE A 22 10.14 -3.11 -6.58
CA ILE A 22 10.80 -2.56 -5.39
C ILE A 22 10.43 -1.09 -5.20
N SER A 23 10.44 -0.31 -6.27
CA SER A 23 10.05 1.09 -6.24
C SER A 23 8.58 1.27 -5.82
N SER A 24 7.68 0.44 -6.34
CA SER A 24 6.26 0.42 -5.94
C SER A 24 6.10 0.09 -4.46
N TYR A 25 6.83 -0.90 -3.95
CA TYR A 25 6.85 -1.25 -2.53
C TYR A 25 7.30 -0.08 -1.65
N ARG A 26 8.43 0.56 -2.00
CA ARG A 26 8.96 1.73 -1.29
C ARG A 26 7.98 2.89 -1.34
N THR A 27 7.34 3.11 -2.49
CA THR A 27 6.31 4.14 -2.68
C THR A 27 5.11 3.92 -1.76
N ASN A 28 4.63 2.68 -1.62
CA ASN A 28 3.53 2.36 -0.69
C ASN A 28 3.92 2.61 0.76
N HIS A 29 5.18 2.33 1.13
CA HIS A 29 5.71 2.64 2.45
C HIS A 29 5.69 4.15 2.74
N THR A 30 6.18 4.96 1.80
CA THR A 30 6.16 6.42 1.90
C THR A 30 4.73 6.94 1.99
N LYS A 31 3.83 6.48 1.12
CA LYS A 31 2.41 6.87 1.12
C LYS A 31 1.71 6.49 2.42
N ALA A 32 2.00 5.31 2.97
CA ALA A 32 1.46 4.89 4.26
C ALA A 32 1.88 5.85 5.39
N GLY A 33 3.15 6.25 5.41
CA GLY A 33 3.66 7.27 6.33
C GLY A 33 2.94 8.62 6.16
N THR A 34 2.72 9.06 4.92
CA THR A 34 1.96 10.29 4.63
C THR A 34 0.52 10.22 5.14
N ILE A 35 -0.17 9.09 4.92
CA ILE A 35 -1.55 8.90 5.38
C ILE A 35 -1.64 8.93 6.91
N ILE A 36 -0.69 8.30 7.60
CA ILE A 36 -0.59 8.37 9.06
C ILE A 36 -0.38 9.82 9.50
N GLY A 37 0.56 10.53 8.89
CA GLY A 37 0.85 11.94 9.19
C GLY A 37 -0.38 12.82 9.05
N ILE A 38 -1.05 12.75 7.90
CA ILE A 38 -2.28 13.52 7.65
C ILE A 38 -3.37 13.17 8.66
N SER A 39 -3.59 11.88 8.92
CA SER A 39 -4.63 11.42 9.86
C SER A 39 -4.33 11.90 11.29
N SER A 40 -3.07 11.92 11.70
CA SER A 40 -2.64 12.36 13.04
C SER A 40 -2.94 13.84 13.30
N VAL A 41 -2.91 14.67 12.27
CA VAL A 41 -3.27 16.10 12.34
C VAL A 41 -4.78 16.29 12.18
N PHE A 42 -5.41 15.52 11.28
CA PHE A 42 -6.83 15.64 10.99
C PHE A 42 -7.71 15.32 12.20
N ILE A 43 -7.41 14.25 12.94
CA ILE A 43 -8.25 13.78 14.07
C ILE A 43 -8.40 14.86 15.17
N PRO A 44 -7.31 15.47 15.70
CA PRO A 44 -7.44 16.55 16.67
C PRO A 44 -8.21 17.77 16.14
N VAL A 45 -7.96 18.17 14.89
CA VAL A 45 -8.66 19.30 14.27
C VAL A 45 -10.16 19.01 14.14
N PHE A 46 -10.51 17.81 13.69
CA PHE A 46 -11.91 17.37 13.57
C PHE A 46 -12.63 17.38 14.92
N LEU A 47 -11.98 16.84 15.96
CA LEU A 47 -12.51 16.83 17.33
C LEU A 47 -12.71 18.25 17.88
N PHE A 48 -11.74 19.14 17.67
CA PHE A 48 -11.83 20.54 18.10
C PHE A 48 -13.03 21.26 17.47
N ILE A 49 -13.32 21.01 16.20
CA ILE A 49 -14.47 21.62 15.51
C ILE A 49 -15.79 21.07 16.06
N ILE A 50 -15.86 19.76 16.35
CA ILE A 50 -17.08 19.09 16.84
C ILE A 50 -17.33 19.32 18.34
N GLU A 51 -16.34 19.75 19.12
CA GLU A 51 -16.50 20.00 20.56
C GLU A 51 -17.65 20.97 20.89
N LYS A 52 -17.96 21.91 19.98
CA LYS A 52 -19.08 22.86 20.14
C LYS A 52 -20.39 22.40 19.50
N SER A 53 -20.42 21.22 18.89
CA SER A 53 -21.60 20.66 18.24
C SER A 53 -22.63 20.12 19.23
N PRO A 54 -23.88 19.89 18.78
CA PRO A 54 -24.87 19.16 19.57
C PRO A 54 -24.35 17.79 20.04
N LYS A 55 -24.77 17.35 21.24
CA LYS A 55 -24.34 16.07 21.85
C LYS A 55 -24.51 14.86 20.91
N LEU A 56 -25.55 14.87 20.08
CA LEU A 56 -25.80 13.81 19.10
C LEU A 56 -24.65 13.75 18.07
N ILE A 57 -24.24 14.88 17.51
CA ILE A 57 -23.14 14.94 16.52
C ILE A 57 -21.81 14.55 17.17
N GLN A 58 -21.58 14.99 18.41
CA GLN A 58 -20.41 14.56 19.19
C GLN A 58 -20.38 13.04 19.36
N LEU A 59 -21.51 12.40 19.67
CA LEU A 59 -21.58 10.94 19.79
C LEU A 59 -21.31 10.25 18.44
N LEU A 60 -21.89 10.73 17.34
CA LEU A 60 -21.64 10.18 16.00
C LEU A 60 -20.19 10.38 15.54
N SER A 61 -19.48 11.39 16.04
CA SER A 61 -18.09 11.66 15.68
C SER A 61 -17.11 10.57 16.10
N ILE A 62 -17.50 9.68 17.01
CA ILE A 62 -16.72 8.51 17.40
C ILE A 62 -16.54 7.55 16.20
N ILE A 63 -17.53 7.45 15.32
CA ILE A 63 -17.51 6.52 14.17
C ILE A 63 -16.32 6.78 13.25
N PRO A 64 -16.13 7.99 12.66
CA PRO A 64 -14.98 8.24 11.80
C PRO A 64 -13.65 8.10 12.55
N ILE A 65 -13.58 8.42 13.85
CA ILE A 65 -12.35 8.27 14.64
C ILE A 65 -11.94 6.79 14.74
N VAL A 66 -12.87 5.90 15.05
CA VAL A 66 -12.59 4.45 15.10
C VAL A 66 -12.11 3.94 13.74
N ILE A 67 -12.71 4.41 12.64
CA ILE A 67 -12.30 4.04 11.28
C ILE A 67 -10.89 4.58 10.97
N PHE A 68 -10.57 5.82 11.35
CA PHE A 68 -9.23 6.38 11.21
C PHE A 68 -8.19 5.57 11.99
N LEU A 69 -8.47 5.20 13.24
CA LEU A 69 -7.58 4.38 14.05
C LEU A 69 -7.34 3.01 13.39
N TYR A 70 -8.39 2.37 12.88
CA TYR A 70 -8.26 1.13 12.13
C TYR A 70 -7.36 1.30 10.89
N SER A 71 -7.54 2.38 10.13
CA SER A 71 -6.67 2.70 8.98
C SER A 71 -5.21 2.89 9.41
N ILE A 72 -4.95 3.65 10.47
CA ILE A 72 -3.61 3.89 11.00
C ILE A 72 -2.94 2.56 11.39
N ILE A 73 -3.66 1.65 12.05
CA ILE A 73 -3.13 0.32 12.40
C ILE A 73 -2.73 -0.47 11.14
N LEU A 74 -3.54 -0.43 10.08
CA LEU A 74 -3.18 -1.05 8.80
C LEU A 74 -1.95 -0.41 8.17
N MET A 75 -1.83 0.92 8.22
CA MET A 75 -0.70 1.66 7.66
C MET A 75 0.61 1.42 8.44
N ILE A 76 0.55 1.36 9.77
CA ILE A 76 1.71 1.00 10.62
C ILE A 76 2.19 -0.42 10.29
N ASN A 77 1.28 -1.35 10.04
CA ASN A 77 1.64 -2.71 9.63
C ASN A 77 2.34 -2.78 8.27
N ILE A 78 2.18 -1.77 7.41
CA ILE A 78 2.90 -1.63 6.14
C ILE A 78 4.28 -1.03 6.37
N LEU A 79 4.39 -0.09 7.32
CA LEU A 79 5.67 0.49 7.74
C LEU A 79 6.62 -0.53 8.40
N ARG A 80 6.10 -1.66 8.87
CA ARG A 80 6.95 -2.76 9.34
C ARG A 80 7.70 -3.36 8.15
N SER A 81 9.00 -3.12 8.09
CA SER A 81 9.88 -3.56 7.01
C SER A 81 9.76 -5.07 6.79
N ARG A 82 9.55 -5.42 5.53
CA ARG A 82 9.77 -6.76 5.00
C ARG A 82 10.88 -6.71 3.97
N LYS A 83 11.59 -7.81 3.99
CA LYS A 83 12.76 -8.12 3.19
C LYS A 83 12.24 -8.51 1.79
N LEU A 84 12.63 -7.76 0.77
CA LEU A 84 12.35 -8.02 -0.64
C LEU A 84 13.63 -8.37 -1.35
N ASP A 85 13.58 -9.20 -2.38
CA ASP A 85 14.69 -9.75 -3.15
C ASP A 85 15.15 -8.77 -4.24
N GLN A 86 16.45 -8.59 -4.45
CA GLN A 86 17.02 -7.62 -5.44
C GLN A 86 17.78 -8.31 -6.58
N GLY A 87 17.59 -9.61 -6.78
CA GLY A 87 18.29 -10.36 -7.82
C GLY A 87 19.48 -11.11 -7.27
N PHE A 88 20.64 -10.97 -7.92
CA PHE A 88 21.75 -11.89 -7.72
C PHE A 88 22.76 -11.44 -6.66
N ASN A 89 23.42 -12.42 -6.02
CA ASN A 89 24.35 -12.20 -4.93
C ASN A 89 25.72 -11.70 -5.42
N GLN A 90 26.26 -10.68 -4.77
CA GLN A 90 27.63 -10.22 -5.02
C GLN A 90 28.68 -11.34 -4.84
N HIS A 91 28.45 -12.27 -3.92
CA HIS A 91 29.37 -13.39 -3.66
C HIS A 91 29.52 -14.38 -4.83
N GLN A 92 28.65 -14.31 -5.84
CA GLN A 92 28.74 -15.16 -7.02
C GLN A 92 29.52 -14.49 -8.17
N PHE A 93 29.89 -13.21 -8.06
CA PHE A 93 30.59 -12.49 -9.12
C PHE A 93 31.89 -13.18 -9.52
N ASP A 94 32.73 -13.58 -8.57
CA ASP A 94 34.03 -14.22 -8.84
C ASP A 94 33.88 -15.55 -9.60
N LYS A 95 32.73 -16.21 -9.44
CA LYS A 95 32.37 -17.41 -10.20
C LYS A 95 31.90 -17.04 -11.60
N LEU A 96 30.98 -16.08 -11.72
CA LEU A 96 30.39 -15.66 -12.99
C LEU A 96 31.38 -14.98 -13.95
N VAL A 97 32.40 -14.29 -13.44
CA VAL A 97 33.43 -13.63 -14.29
C VAL A 97 34.22 -14.64 -15.13
N LYS A 98 34.23 -15.92 -14.73
CA LYS A 98 34.93 -17.00 -15.46
C LYS A 98 34.03 -17.74 -16.44
N GLU A 99 32.73 -17.47 -16.43
CA GLU A 99 31.75 -18.11 -17.29
C GLU A 99 31.62 -17.37 -18.62
N ASP A 100 31.00 -18.02 -19.60
CA ASP A 100 30.68 -17.38 -20.87
C ASP A 100 29.56 -16.34 -20.73
N TYR A 101 29.54 -15.37 -21.65
CA TYR A 101 28.60 -14.25 -21.62
C TYR A 101 27.13 -14.69 -21.61
N GLN A 102 26.78 -15.75 -22.33
CA GLN A 102 25.42 -16.28 -22.36
C GLN A 102 25.01 -16.82 -20.99
N THR A 103 25.90 -17.56 -20.32
CA THR A 103 25.68 -18.05 -18.95
C THR A 103 25.49 -16.92 -17.96
N ILE A 104 26.25 -15.82 -18.08
CA ILE A 104 26.08 -14.64 -17.25
C ILE A 104 24.68 -14.04 -17.42
N LEU A 105 24.24 -13.83 -18.66
CA LEU A 105 22.92 -13.27 -18.96
C LEU A 105 21.78 -14.18 -18.47
N LEU A 106 21.88 -15.49 -18.72
CA LEU A 106 20.88 -16.46 -18.26
C LEU A 106 20.77 -16.49 -16.73
N TYR A 107 21.90 -16.41 -16.03
CA TYR A 107 21.93 -16.36 -14.58
C TYR A 107 21.28 -15.08 -14.04
N GLU A 108 21.59 -13.92 -14.63
CA GLU A 108 20.97 -12.65 -14.27
C GLU A 108 19.45 -12.68 -14.48
N ILE A 109 19.00 -13.21 -15.62
CA ILE A 109 17.58 -13.36 -15.94
C ILE A 109 16.88 -14.25 -14.91
N GLY A 110 17.47 -15.42 -14.61
CA GLY A 110 16.93 -16.37 -13.65
C GLY A 110 16.81 -15.77 -12.25
N ALA A 111 17.88 -15.20 -11.73
CA ALA A 111 17.91 -14.63 -10.38
C ALA A 111 16.87 -13.52 -10.18
N LYS A 112 16.72 -12.61 -11.16
CA LYS A 112 15.76 -11.50 -11.09
C LYS A 112 14.32 -11.96 -11.29
N LYS A 113 14.06 -12.86 -12.24
CA LYS A 113 12.72 -13.45 -12.43
C LYS A 113 12.22 -14.10 -11.15
N ASN A 114 13.13 -14.83 -10.50
CA ASN A 114 12.83 -15.51 -9.26
C ASN A 114 12.57 -14.50 -8.13
N SER A 115 13.42 -13.49 -7.99
CA SER A 115 13.20 -12.39 -7.03
C SER A 115 11.83 -11.72 -7.21
N ILE A 116 11.42 -11.42 -8.45
CA ILE A 116 10.10 -10.83 -8.74
C ILE A 116 8.97 -11.71 -8.21
N THR A 117 9.07 -13.01 -8.45
CA THR A 117 8.00 -13.95 -8.13
C THR A 117 7.86 -14.18 -6.62
N ASP A 118 8.96 -14.16 -5.86
CA ASP A 118 8.89 -14.23 -4.39
C ASP A 118 8.41 -12.93 -3.75
N ASN A 119 8.91 -11.81 -4.27
CA ASN A 119 8.46 -10.49 -3.86
C ASN A 119 6.97 -10.27 -4.12
N GLN A 120 6.38 -10.94 -5.12
CA GLN A 120 4.98 -10.80 -5.46
C GLN A 120 4.07 -11.15 -4.26
N GLU A 121 4.34 -12.23 -3.54
CA GLU A 121 3.52 -12.62 -2.39
C GLU A 121 3.59 -11.56 -1.26
N ILE A 122 4.77 -10.98 -1.04
CA ILE A 122 5.01 -9.96 -0.02
C ILE A 122 4.32 -8.65 -0.41
N THR A 123 4.52 -8.22 -1.65
CA THR A 123 3.98 -6.97 -2.20
C THR A 123 2.45 -7.02 -2.30
N GLU A 124 1.86 -8.14 -2.72
CA GLU A 124 0.40 -8.31 -2.79
C GLU A 124 -0.24 -8.23 -1.40
N LYS A 125 0.31 -8.93 -0.41
CA LYS A 125 -0.19 -8.87 0.98
C LYS A 125 -0.12 -7.46 1.54
N GLN A 126 0.94 -6.71 1.24
CA GLN A 126 1.02 -5.30 1.62
C GLN A 126 0.04 -4.42 0.84
N ASN A 127 -0.12 -4.65 -0.47
CA ASN A 127 -1.03 -3.87 -1.31
C ASN A 127 -2.49 -4.03 -0.86
N VAL A 128 -2.90 -5.24 -0.47
CA VAL A 128 -4.23 -5.47 0.10
C VAL A 128 -4.43 -4.69 1.40
N LYS A 129 -3.44 -4.68 2.30
CA LYS A 129 -3.52 -3.88 3.54
C LYS A 129 -3.53 -2.39 3.25
N PHE A 130 -2.70 -1.94 2.31
CA PHE A 130 -2.61 -0.55 1.87
C PHE A 130 -3.95 -0.07 1.34
N ASN A 131 -4.55 -0.82 0.40
CA ASN A 131 -5.83 -0.49 -0.20
C ASN A 131 -6.96 -0.50 0.84
N ARG A 132 -6.98 -1.48 1.76
CA ARG A 132 -7.98 -1.49 2.85
C ARG A 132 -7.84 -0.28 3.77
N GLY A 133 -6.63 0.10 4.15
CA GLY A 133 -6.40 1.30 4.96
C GLY A 133 -6.77 2.57 4.20
N LEU A 134 -6.38 2.69 2.93
CA LEU A 134 -6.73 3.82 2.07
C LEU A 134 -8.25 3.99 1.97
N ILE A 135 -8.98 2.90 1.67
CA ILE A 135 -10.44 2.90 1.58
C ILE A 135 -11.05 3.32 2.92
N ALA A 136 -10.57 2.77 4.04
CA ALA A 136 -11.04 3.15 5.37
C ALA A 136 -10.81 4.65 5.64
N THR A 137 -9.64 5.20 5.28
CA THR A 137 -9.35 6.64 5.39
C THR A 137 -10.33 7.47 4.57
N VAL A 138 -10.60 7.09 3.32
CA VAL A 138 -11.54 7.82 2.44
C VAL A 138 -12.94 7.80 3.01
N ILE A 139 -13.41 6.64 3.49
CA ILE A 139 -14.72 6.51 4.14
C ILE A 139 -14.79 7.39 5.40
N ALA A 140 -13.76 7.38 6.23
CA ALA A 140 -13.70 8.19 7.44
C ALA A 140 -13.75 9.69 7.12
N ILE A 141 -12.99 10.14 6.11
CA ILE A 141 -13.02 11.53 5.64
C ILE A 141 -14.43 11.90 5.16
N PHE A 142 -15.07 11.04 4.37
CA PHE A 142 -16.42 11.30 3.87
C PHE A 142 -17.43 11.46 5.01
N ILE A 143 -17.43 10.53 5.97
CA ILE A 143 -18.30 10.60 7.17
C ILE A 143 -18.00 11.86 7.98
N SER A 144 -16.72 12.19 8.19
CA SER A 144 -16.32 13.41 8.89
C SER A 144 -16.85 14.66 8.20
N ILE A 145 -16.72 14.77 6.88
CA ILE A 145 -17.25 15.91 6.11
C ILE A 145 -18.77 15.99 6.23
N SER A 146 -19.48 14.87 6.09
CA SER A 146 -20.94 14.82 6.26
C SER A 146 -21.36 15.31 7.65
N LEU A 147 -20.69 14.89 8.72
CA LEU A 147 -20.98 15.34 10.08
C LEU A 147 -20.72 16.84 10.26
N LEU A 148 -19.62 17.36 9.68
CA LEU A 148 -19.32 18.79 9.73
C LEU A 148 -20.38 19.62 9.00
N LEU A 149 -20.86 19.15 7.85
CA LEU A 149 -21.96 19.80 7.11
C LEU A 149 -23.26 19.77 7.91
N SER A 150 -23.63 18.62 8.48
CA SER A 150 -24.80 18.52 9.35
C SER A 150 -24.72 19.47 10.54
N ASN A 151 -23.55 19.57 11.17
CA ASN A 151 -23.31 20.52 12.25
C ASN A 151 -23.52 21.98 11.81
N LEU A 152 -23.01 22.35 10.63
CA LEU A 152 -23.16 23.69 10.09
C LEU A 152 -24.63 24.03 9.81
N ILE A 153 -25.38 23.11 9.19
CA ILE A 153 -26.81 23.30 8.89
C ILE A 153 -27.62 23.42 10.19
N ILE A 154 -27.37 22.57 11.18
CA ILE A 154 -28.08 22.64 12.47
C ILE A 154 -27.82 23.97 13.18
N ASN A 155 -26.56 24.42 13.21
CA ASN A 155 -26.20 25.68 13.85
C ASN A 155 -26.80 26.90 13.14
N GLN A 156 -26.91 26.88 11.80
CA GLN A 156 -27.57 27.94 11.04
C GLN A 156 -29.08 28.00 11.33
N ASN A 157 -29.75 26.84 11.37
CA ASN A 157 -31.18 26.76 11.65
C ASN A 157 -31.54 27.22 13.08
N THR A 158 -30.63 27.09 14.05
CA THR A 158 -30.82 27.64 15.41
C THR A 158 -30.71 29.17 15.50
N SER A 159 -30.06 29.84 14.55
CA SER A 159 -29.96 31.31 14.49
C SER A 159 -31.05 31.98 13.67
N THR A 160 -31.89 31.21 12.96
CA THR A 160 -33.00 31.72 12.14
C THR A 160 -34.28 30.97 12.46
N MET A 161 -34.87 31.20 13.63
CA MET A 161 -36.27 30.88 13.88
C MET A 161 -36.96 32.01 14.65
N SER A 162 -37.29 33.06 13.90
CA SER A 162 -38.49 33.88 14.07
C SER A 162 -38.89 34.33 12.68
N ASP A 163 -39.66 33.51 11.97
CA ASP A 163 -40.94 33.92 11.37
C ASP A 163 -41.55 32.78 10.56
N GLU A 164 -42.87 32.88 10.50
CA GLU A 164 -43.87 31.87 10.24
C GLU A 164 -44.21 31.75 8.73
N THR A 165 -44.64 30.54 8.32
CA THR A 165 -45.87 30.30 7.53
C THR A 165 -45.82 29.97 6.01
N ASN A 166 -46.32 28.75 5.74
CA ASN A 166 -47.18 28.20 4.65
C ASN A 166 -46.69 27.64 3.29
N GLN A 167 -47.13 26.37 3.07
CA GLN A 167 -47.72 25.70 1.86
C GLN A 167 -46.82 25.58 0.59
N GLU A 168 -46.82 24.54 -0.25
CA GLU A 168 -47.80 23.52 -0.68
C GLU A 168 -47.10 22.36 -1.48
N THR A 169 -47.86 21.29 -1.76
CA THR A 169 -47.64 19.94 -2.37
C THR A 169 -46.96 19.92 -3.78
N THR A 170 -46.20 18.89 -4.26
CA THR A 170 -46.68 17.69 -5.02
C THR A 170 -45.54 16.81 -5.64
N GLN A 171 -45.66 15.48 -5.48
CA GLN A 171 -45.27 14.24 -6.24
C GLN A 171 -43.97 14.03 -7.10
N THR A 172 -43.43 12.80 -6.95
CA THR A 172 -42.42 11.90 -7.62
C THR A 172 -42.55 11.66 -9.16
N PRO A 173 -41.68 10.89 -9.91
CA PRO A 173 -40.59 9.93 -9.53
C PRO A 173 -39.25 9.94 -10.35
N ASN A 174 -38.32 9.08 -9.91
CA ASN A 174 -37.05 8.64 -10.53
C ASN A 174 -37.18 7.89 -11.87
N ASP A 175 -36.17 8.00 -12.74
CA ASP A 175 -35.56 6.83 -13.42
C ASP A 175 -34.19 7.18 -14.07
N GLY A 176 -33.22 6.27 -13.97
CA GLY A 176 -31.90 6.44 -14.58
C GLY A 176 -30.93 5.27 -14.34
N LYS A 177 -31.04 4.21 -15.16
CA LYS A 177 -30.06 3.11 -15.30
C LYS A 177 -28.76 3.60 -15.99
N SER A 178 -27.64 2.97 -15.68
CA SER A 178 -26.46 2.93 -16.56
C SER A 178 -25.75 1.58 -16.49
N ASP A 179 -25.37 1.09 -17.67
CA ASP A 179 -24.90 -0.27 -17.99
C ASP A 179 -23.37 -0.41 -17.96
N VAL A 180 -22.90 -1.66 -17.93
CA VAL A 180 -21.56 -2.12 -17.51
C VAL A 180 -20.74 -2.75 -18.67
N SER A 181 -19.45 -2.37 -18.76
CA SER A 181 -18.20 -3.16 -19.05
C SER A 181 -17.95 -3.93 -20.37
N LYS A 182 -16.68 -3.90 -20.86
CA LYS A 182 -15.70 -5.04 -20.87
C LYS A 182 -14.44 -4.81 -21.75
N THR A 183 -13.27 -5.27 -21.29
CA THR A 183 -12.09 -5.71 -22.10
C THR A 183 -11.30 -6.84 -21.40
N THR A 184 -10.56 -7.65 -22.17
CA THR A 184 -10.16 -9.06 -21.91
C THR A 184 -8.65 -9.28 -21.64
N ASP A 185 -8.30 -10.36 -20.92
CA ASP A 185 -6.96 -10.76 -20.39
C ASP A 185 -6.10 -11.73 -21.26
N ARG A 186 -4.79 -11.86 -20.94
CA ARG A 186 -3.81 -12.90 -21.40
C ARG A 186 -3.01 -13.50 -20.22
N VAL A 187 -2.46 -14.73 -20.37
CA VAL A 187 -1.88 -15.59 -19.29
C VAL A 187 -0.36 -15.88 -19.47
N ILE A 188 0.39 -16.04 -18.37
CA ILE A 188 1.87 -16.28 -18.26
C ILE A 188 2.18 -17.52 -17.38
N PRO A 189 3.26 -18.32 -17.62
CA PRO A 189 3.58 -19.57 -16.88
C PRO A 189 4.53 -19.44 -15.65
N HIS A 190 4.62 -20.51 -14.85
CA HIS A 190 5.20 -20.58 -13.48
C HIS A 190 6.62 -21.23 -13.37
N VAL A 191 7.38 -20.91 -12.30
CA VAL A 191 8.74 -21.46 -11.94
C VAL A 191 8.90 -21.64 -10.41
N PRO A 192 9.66 -22.64 -9.88
CA PRO A 192 9.76 -23.01 -8.45
C PRO A 192 10.51 -22.04 -7.51
N LYS A 193 10.48 -22.33 -6.19
CA LYS A 193 10.81 -21.42 -5.06
C LYS A 193 12.24 -21.52 -4.50
N ASP A 194 12.95 -22.60 -4.79
CA ASP A 194 14.29 -22.89 -4.31
C ASP A 194 15.39 -22.17 -5.12
N GLU A 195 15.03 -21.64 -6.29
CA GLU A 195 15.93 -20.92 -7.19
C GLU A 195 15.95 -19.39 -6.97
N ARG A 196 15.36 -18.90 -5.88
CA ARG A 196 15.10 -17.47 -5.63
C ARG A 196 15.94 -16.95 -4.46
N MET A 197 16.36 -15.67 -4.49
CA MET A 197 17.35 -15.13 -3.55
C MET A 197 16.78 -14.05 -2.61
N PRO A 198 16.74 -14.29 -1.28
CA PRO A 198 16.12 -13.37 -0.35
C PRO A 198 16.90 -12.05 -0.21
N LEU A 199 16.31 -10.86 -0.38
CA LEU A 199 16.94 -9.60 0.05
C LEU A 199 16.32 -9.04 1.32
N ASN A 200 17.26 -8.71 2.21
CA ASN A 200 17.11 -8.62 3.62
C ASN A 200 17.18 -7.18 4.16
N GLU A 201 16.35 -6.25 3.67
CA GLU A 201 16.28 -4.90 4.27
C GLU A 201 15.47 -4.92 5.59
N GLY A 202 16.17 -4.84 6.73
CA GLY A 202 15.60 -4.51 8.05
C GLY A 202 15.41 -5.64 9.07
N TYR A 203 16.29 -6.63 9.13
CA TYR A 203 16.27 -7.66 10.19
C TYR A 203 17.60 -7.62 10.90
N GLU A 204 17.53 -7.60 12.22
CA GLU A 204 18.71 -7.75 13.04
C GLU A 204 19.37 -9.10 12.73
N PRO A 205 20.68 -9.13 12.47
CA PRO A 205 21.38 -10.38 12.27
C PRO A 205 21.20 -11.25 13.51
N LYS A 206 20.72 -12.50 13.31
CA LYS A 206 20.82 -13.49 14.38
C LYS A 206 22.30 -13.73 14.63
N ILE A 207 22.79 -13.28 15.79
CA ILE A 207 24.12 -13.64 16.27
C ILE A 207 24.14 -15.16 16.38
N ASP A 208 24.89 -15.80 15.48
CA ASP A 208 25.07 -17.24 15.51
C ASP A 208 25.92 -17.60 16.74
N SER A 209 25.30 -18.33 17.68
CA SER A 209 25.92 -18.78 18.93
C SER A 209 27.11 -19.74 18.72
N SER A 210 27.40 -20.12 17.48
CA SER A 210 28.61 -20.86 17.07
C SER A 210 29.90 -20.04 17.16
N SER A 211 29.83 -18.70 17.22
CA SER A 211 31.00 -17.81 17.27
C SER A 211 31.55 -17.53 18.68
N LYS A 212 30.86 -17.95 19.76
CA LYS A 212 31.35 -17.81 21.14
C LYS A 212 32.31 -18.92 21.60
N LYS A 213 32.54 -19.97 20.80
CA LYS A 213 33.39 -21.11 21.20
C LYS A 213 34.86 -21.04 20.74
N LYS A 214 35.29 -19.91 20.15
CA LYS A 214 36.68 -19.69 19.70
C LYS A 214 37.37 -18.49 20.36
N LEU A 215 36.91 -18.07 21.54
CA LEU A 215 37.51 -16.96 22.27
C LEU A 215 37.82 -17.27 23.74
N ASN A 216 37.96 -18.55 24.07
CA ASN A 216 38.35 -19.03 25.41
C ASN A 216 39.26 -20.27 25.32
N ASP A 217 40.16 -20.31 24.34
CA ASP A 217 41.36 -21.17 24.35
C ASP A 217 42.55 -20.32 23.89
#